data_AF-F2RFW4-F1
#
_entry.id   AF-F2RFW4-F1
#
_cell.length_a   1.000
_cell.length_b   1.000
_cell.length_c   1.000
_cell.angle_alpha   90.00
_cell.angle_beta   90.00
_cell.angle_gamma   90.00
#
_symmetry.space_group_name_H-M   'P 1'
#
loop_
_entity.id
_entity.type
_entity.pdbx_description
1 polymer ?
#
loop_
_entity_poly.entity_id
_entity_poly.type
_entity_poly.pdbx_seq_one_letter_code
_entity_poly.pdbx_strand_id
1 'polypeptide(L)'
;MKVTAGNTISLAAATPGSYVKIQGVDDSFPVVAWAVVCTYTDADGADTVIQPVFIVDGSAYTTADWYQAEGSEHGVEVFAA
;
A
#
# COMPACT_ATOMS: atom_id res chain seq x y z
N MET A 1 20.43 3.01 -2.38
CA MET A 1 19.15 3.65 -2.73
C MET A 1 18.40 3.87 -1.43
N LYS A 2 18.28 5.11 -0.95
CA LYS A 2 17.68 5.41 0.34
C LYS A 2 16.23 5.84 0.10
N VAL A 3 15.35 4.86 -0.17
CA VAL A 3 13.92 5.15 -0.33
C VAL A 3 13.40 5.69 1.00
N THR A 4 13.07 6.98 1.03
CA THR A 4 12.45 7.61 2.20
C THR A 4 10.93 7.42 2.08
N ALA A 5 10.32 6.95 3.18
CA ALA A 5 8.91 6.63 3.29
C ALA A 5 8.00 7.70 2.67
N GLY A 6 7.07 7.26 1.82
CA GLY A 6 6.18 8.19 1.15
C GLY A 6 5.05 8.66 2.05
N ASN A 7 4.78 9.96 2.04
CA ASN A 7 3.60 10.50 2.72
C ASN A 7 2.34 10.20 1.88
N THR A 8 1.24 9.81 2.53
CA THR A 8 -0.08 9.74 1.88
C THR A 8 -0.63 11.14 1.64
N ILE A 9 -0.94 11.48 0.39
CA ILE A 9 -1.34 12.84 0.01
C ILE A 9 -2.86 12.95 -0.26
N SER A 10 -3.52 11.85 -0.63
CA SER A 10 -4.96 11.83 -0.91
C SER A 10 -5.52 10.42 -0.82
N LEU A 11 -6.81 10.29 -0.46
CA LEU A 11 -7.55 9.04 -0.38
C LEU A 11 -8.83 9.12 -1.21
N ALA A 12 -9.02 8.16 -2.12
CA ALA A 12 -10.30 7.92 -2.80
C ALA A 12 -10.89 6.60 -2.32
N ALA A 13 -12.20 6.53 -2.08
CA ALA A 13 -12.84 5.28 -1.68
C ALA A 13 -12.66 4.20 -2.76
N ALA A 14 -12.39 2.97 -2.35
CA ALA A 14 -12.28 1.85 -3.28
C ALA A 14 -13.68 1.31 -3.63
N THR A 15 -13.84 0.88 -4.89
CA THR A 15 -15.03 0.14 -5.30
C THR A 15 -15.10 -1.17 -4.52
N PRO A 16 -16.26 -1.51 -3.90
CA PRO A 16 -16.42 -2.78 -3.20
C PRO A 16 -16.06 -3.97 -4.09
N GLY A 17 -15.37 -4.96 -3.51
CA GLY A 17 -14.97 -6.20 -4.18
C GLY A 17 -13.48 -6.32 -4.48
N SER A 18 -12.72 -5.22 -4.43
CA SER A 18 -11.26 -5.28 -4.52
C SER A 18 -10.65 -5.76 -3.19
N TYR A 19 -9.62 -6.59 -3.26
CA TYR A 19 -8.92 -7.10 -2.08
C TYR A 19 -7.42 -7.26 -2.36
N VAL A 20 -6.63 -7.37 -1.30
CA VAL A 20 -5.22 -7.76 -1.38
C VAL A 20 -5.00 -9.13 -0.77
N LYS A 21 -3.99 -9.85 -1.27
CA LYS A 21 -3.42 -11.02 -0.64
C LYS A 21 -2.00 -10.71 -0.22
N ILE A 22 -1.64 -11.18 0.97
CA ILE A 22 -0.31 -10.99 1.54
C ILE A 22 0.40 -12.34 1.48
N GLN A 23 1.62 -12.36 0.94
CA GLN A 23 2.41 -13.58 0.84
C GLN A 23 2.68 -14.15 2.24
N GLY A 24 2.39 -15.44 2.40
CA GLY A 24 2.52 -16.15 3.68
C GLY A 24 1.32 -16.01 4.62
N VAL A 25 0.28 -15.26 4.23
CA VAL A 25 -0.97 -15.15 4.99
C VAL A 25 -2.11 -15.76 4.16
N ASP A 26 -2.87 -16.68 4.74
CA ASP A 26 -3.99 -17.36 4.07
C ASP A 26 -5.32 -16.59 4.20
N ASP A 27 -5.23 -15.26 4.28
CA ASP A 27 -6.38 -14.35 4.36
C ASP A 27 -6.36 -13.35 3.21
N SER A 28 -7.55 -12.83 2.87
CA SER A 28 -7.72 -11.75 1.90
C SER A 28 -8.25 -10.51 2.61
N PHE A 29 -7.61 -9.37 2.38
CA PHE A 29 -7.92 -8.13 3.07
C PHE A 29 -8.62 -7.16 2.10
N PRO A 30 -9.79 -6.60 2.46
CA PRO A 30 -10.51 -5.71 1.55
C PRO A 30 -9.72 -4.42 1.33
N VAL A 31 -9.70 -3.95 0.07
CA VAL A 31 -9.23 -2.60 -0.24
C VAL A 31 -10.35 -1.63 0.11
N VAL A 32 -10.07 -0.69 1.01
CA VAL A 32 -11.03 0.31 1.50
C VAL A 32 -10.87 1.65 0.82
N ALA A 33 -9.66 1.97 0.33
CA ALA A 33 -9.36 3.19 -0.39
C ALA A 33 -8.16 3.02 -1.33
N TRP A 34 -7.92 4.04 -2.15
CA TRP A 34 -6.72 4.21 -2.97
C TRP A 34 -5.99 5.46 -2.49
N ALA A 35 -4.72 5.30 -2.16
CA ALA A 35 -3.82 6.35 -1.68
C ALA A 35 -2.89 6.81 -2.80
N VAL A 36 -2.70 8.13 -2.95
CA VAL A 36 -1.56 8.66 -3.70
C VAL A 36 -0.38 8.78 -2.73
N VAL A 37 0.67 8.01 -2.97
CA VAL A 37 1.87 7.94 -2.14
C VAL A 37 3.04 8.57 -2.89
N CYS A 38 3.73 9.51 -2.25
CA CYS A 38 4.89 10.21 -2.83
C CYS A 38 6.19 9.56 -2.38
N THR A 39 6.88 8.84 -3.24
CA THR A 39 8.21 8.29 -2.98
C THR A 39 9.29 9.27 -3.42
N TYR A 40 10.18 9.65 -2.49
CA TYR A 40 11.32 10.51 -2.82
C TYR A 40 12.45 9.67 -3.42
N THR A 41 12.94 10.07 -4.60
CA THR A 41 14.18 9.55 -5.17
C THR A 41 15.30 10.56 -4.95
N ASP A 42 16.45 10.07 -4.51
CA ASP A 42 17.60 10.85 -4.05
C ASP A 42 18.26 11.62 -5.22
N ALA A 43 17.65 12.71 -5.73
CA ALA A 43 18.30 13.93 -6.25
C ALA A 43 17.42 14.79 -7.19
N ASP A 44 16.43 14.24 -7.91
CA ASP A 44 15.85 14.96 -9.07
C ASP A 44 14.30 14.95 -9.17
N GLY A 45 13.58 14.41 -8.18
CA GLY A 45 12.12 14.46 -8.24
C GLY A 45 11.39 13.69 -7.13
N ALA A 46 10.09 13.95 -7.05
CA ALA A 46 9.15 13.16 -6.29
C ALA A 46 8.34 12.32 -7.27
N ASP A 47 8.34 11.00 -7.08
CA ASP A 47 7.46 10.10 -7.83
C ASP A 47 6.18 9.87 -7.03
N THR A 48 5.03 9.92 -7.69
CA THR A 48 3.74 9.60 -7.07
C THR A 48 3.21 8.29 -7.62
N VAL A 49 2.87 7.37 -6.74
CA VAL A 49 2.29 6.07 -7.08
C VAL A 49 0.94 5.92 -6.39
N ILE A 50 -0.05 5.36 -7.08
CA ILE A 50 -1.33 4.99 -6.48
C ILE A 50 -1.17 3.61 -5.83
N GLN A 51 -1.50 3.52 -4.54
CA GLN A 51 -1.43 2.29 -3.75
C GLN A 51 -2.79 1.95 -3.15
N PRO A 52 -3.13 0.66 -2.99
CA PRO A 52 -4.32 0.28 -2.24
C PRO A 52 -4.12 0.60 -0.75
N VAL A 53 -5.22 0.90 -0.07
CA VAL A 53 -5.30 0.96 1.39
C VAL A 53 -6.16 -0.19 1.86
N PHE A 54 -5.63 -1.00 2.78
CA PHE A 54 -6.28 -2.18 3.33
C PHE A 54 -6.14 -2.20 4.86
N ILE A 55 -7.01 -2.94 5.54
CA ILE A 55 -7.03 -3.03 7.00
C ILE A 55 -6.50 -4.39 7.44
N VAL A 56 -5.46 -4.39 8.27
CA VAL A 56 -4.91 -5.57 8.95
C VAL A 56 -4.89 -5.28 10.45
N ASP A 57 -5.44 -6.19 11.27
CA ASP A 57 -5.50 -6.05 12.73
C ASP A 57 -6.03 -4.69 13.23
N GLY A 58 -7.01 -4.14 12.51
CA GLY A 58 -7.64 -2.85 12.83
C GLY A 58 -6.83 -1.62 12.43
N SER A 59 -5.66 -1.79 11.82
CA SER A 59 -4.80 -0.71 11.32
C SER A 59 -4.84 -0.62 9.80
N ALA A 60 -4.80 0.61 9.28
CA ALA A 60 -4.77 0.86 7.84
C ALA A 60 -3.33 0.89 7.33
N TYR A 61 -3.09 0.20 6.22
CA TYR A 61 -1.78 0.13 5.57
C TYR A 61 -1.92 0.45 4.08
N THR A 62 -0.97 1.22 3.55
CA THR A 62 -0.60 1.14 2.13
C THR A 62 0.39 -0.01 1.93
N THR A 63 0.67 -0.39 0.67
CA THR A 63 1.71 -1.39 0.40
C THR A 63 3.09 -0.92 0.85
N ALA A 64 3.39 0.37 0.75
CA ALA A 64 4.63 0.94 1.26
C ALA A 64 4.71 0.85 2.79
N ASP A 65 3.62 1.18 3.51
CA ASP A 65 3.57 1.08 4.97
C ASP A 65 3.75 -0.37 5.43
N TRP A 66 3.10 -1.31 4.74
CA TRP A 66 3.21 -2.73 5.02
C TRP A 66 4.65 -3.24 4.87
N TYR A 67 5.31 -2.93 3.75
CA TYR A 67 6.71 -3.33 3.54
C TYR A 67 7.68 -2.71 4.55
N GLN A 68 7.35 -1.55 5.13
CA GLN A 68 8.17 -0.97 6.19
C GLN A 68 7.92 -1.63 7.55
N ALA A 69 6.68 -1.99 7.85
CA ALA A 69 6.31 -2.63 9.09
C ALA A 69 6.77 -4.09 9.16
N GLU A 70 6.50 -4.86 8.11
CA GLU A 70 6.64 -6.32 8.09
C GLU A 70 7.81 -6.81 7.20
N GLY A 71 8.33 -5.95 6.32
CA GLY A 71 9.40 -6.31 5.39
C GLY A 71 8.91 -6.78 4.02
N SER A 72 9.81 -6.75 3.03
CA SER A 72 9.47 -7.03 1.62
C SER A 72 9.17 -8.50 1.32
N GLU A 73 9.52 -9.43 2.23
CA GLU A 73 9.20 -10.86 2.13
C GLU A 73 7.71 -11.13 2.28
N HIS A 74 6.96 -10.22 2.89
CA HIS A 74 5.50 -10.25 2.96
C HIS A 74 4.87 -9.45 1.80
N GLY A 75 5.19 -9.86 0.57
CA GLY A 75 4.69 -9.29 -0.69
C GLY A 75 3.17 -9.06 -0.70
N VAL A 76 2.69 -7.95 -1.27
CA VAL A 76 1.26 -7.67 -1.42
C VAL A 76 0.84 -7.77 -2.88
N GLU A 77 -0.15 -8.61 -3.16
CA GLU A 77 -0.78 -8.77 -4.47
C GLU A 77 -2.20 -8.18 -4.45
N VAL A 78 -2.52 -7.34 -5.45
CA VAL A 78 -3.79 -6.60 -5.50
C VAL A 78 -4.71 -7.23 -6.54
N PHE A 79 -5.94 -7.54 -6.12
CA PHE A 79 -7.00 -8.09 -6.97
C PHE A 79 -8.14 -7.07 -7.05
N ALA A 80 -8.45 -6.64 -8.28
CA ALA A 80 -9.57 -5.77 -8.55
C ALA A 80 -10.87 -6.57 -8.70
N ALA A 81 -12.00 -5.93 -8.39
CA ALA A 81 -13.34 -6.46 -8.62
C ALA A 81 -13.66 -6.66 -10.11
#